data_AF-D9WH83-F1
#
_entry.id   AF-D9WH83-F1
#
_cell.length_a   1.000
_cell.length_b   1.000
_cell.length_c   1.000
_cell.angle_alpha   90.00
_cell.angle_beta   90.00
_cell.angle_gamma   90.00
#
_symmetry.space_group_name_H-M   'P 1'
#
loop_
_entity.id
_entity.type
_entity.pdbx_description
1 polymer ?
#
loop_
_entity_poly.entity_id
_entity_poly.type
_entity_poly.pdbx_seq_one_letter_code
_entity_poly.pdbx_strand_id
1 'polypeptide(L)' 'MEQGSGLLRLGPSAARLASAAVSSTDLTATAMPVISRLMRETRETASLGVPNGVNMVFVHVSAVRVRWR' A
#
# COMPACT_ATOMS: atom_id res chain seq x y z
N MET A 1 6.35 10.74 -36.30
CA MET A 1 5.03 10.30 -35.80
C MET A 1 5.29 9.24 -34.74
N GLU A 2 5.20 9.60 -33.46
CA GLU A 2 5.23 8.62 -32.36
C GLU A 2 3.93 7.80 -32.42
N GLN A 3 4.04 6.53 -32.81
CA GLN A 3 2.95 5.57 -32.62
C GLN A 3 2.91 5.22 -31.13
N GLY A 4 2.00 5.84 -30.39
CA GLY A 4 1.76 5.50 -28.98
C GLY A 4 1.35 4.03 -28.87
N SER A 5 1.95 3.30 -27.94
CA SER A 5 1.87 1.83 -27.78
C SER A 5 0.48 1.26 -27.44
N GLY A 6 -0.60 2.04 -27.58
CA GLY A 6 -1.97 1.64 -27.22
C GLY A 6 -2.20 1.37 -25.72
N LEU A 7 -1.18 1.56 -24.89
CA LEU A 7 -1.22 1.28 -23.46
C LEU A 7 -1.83 2.45 -22.69
N LEU A 8 -3.01 2.21 -22.12
CA LEU A 8 -3.65 3.12 -21.18
C LEU A 8 -2.96 3.03 -19.82
N ARG A 9 -2.63 4.18 -19.22
CA ARG A 9 -2.05 4.28 -17.88
C ARG A 9 -2.93 5.17 -17.02
N LEU A 10 -2.99 4.85 -15.73
CA LEU A 10 -3.62 5.73 -14.75
C LEU A 10 -2.94 7.10 -14.76
N GLY A 11 -3.75 8.13 -14.93
CA GLY A 11 -3.30 9.51 -14.87
C GLY A 11 -3.16 10.01 -13.42
N PRO A 12 -2.47 11.14 -13.20
CA PRO A 12 -2.26 11.71 -11.86
C PRO A 12 -3.56 12.01 -11.08
N SER A 13 -4.68 12.20 -11.76
CA SER A 13 -5.99 12.40 -11.11
C SER A 13 -6.43 11.20 -10.26
N ALA A 14 -6.06 9.98 -10.64
CA ALA A 14 -6.36 8.79 -9.85
C ALA A 14 -5.62 8.83 -8.50
N ALA A 15 -4.36 9.25 -8.49
CA ALA A 15 -3.58 9.41 -7.27
C ALA A 15 -4.15 10.52 -6.36
N ARG A 16 -4.60 11.63 -6.94
CA ARG A 16 -5.26 12.72 -6.17
C ARG A 16 -6.56 12.25 -5.51
N LEU A 17 -7.37 11.49 -6.24
CA LEU A 17 -8.61 10.94 -5.69
C LEU A 17 -8.33 9.92 -4.57
N ALA A 18 -7.34 9.05 -4.77
CA ALA A 18 -6.90 8.10 -3.74
C ALA A 18 -6.40 8.83 -2.49
N SER A 19 -5.59 9.89 -2.64
CA SER A 19 -5.12 10.70 -1.51
C SER A 19 -6.27 11.32 -0.73
N ALA A 20 -7.27 11.91 -1.40
CA ALA A 20 -8.42 12.50 -0.73
C ALA A 20 -9.27 11.47 0.04
N ALA A 21 -9.43 10.26 -0.51
CA ALA A 21 -10.14 9.17 0.16
C ALA A 21 -9.38 8.68 1.41
N VAL A 22 -8.06 8.53 1.32
CA VAL A 22 -7.19 8.09 2.43
C VAL A 22 -7.05 9.17 3.51
N SER A 23 -7.07 10.45 3.16
CA SER A 23 -6.99 11.57 4.13
C SER A 23 -8.15 11.63 5.14
N SER A 24 -9.27 10.94 4.88
CA SER A 24 -10.41 10.91 5.80
C SER A 24 -10.20 10.02 7.03
N THR A 25 -9.22 9.11 6.99
CA THR A 25 -8.75 8.32 8.14
C THR A 25 -7.33 7.85 7.83
N ASP A 26 -6.32 8.37 8.53
CA ASP A 26 -4.93 7.91 8.37
C ASP A 26 -4.73 6.56 9.08
N LEU A 27 -5.43 5.55 8.55
CA LEU A 27 -5.41 4.17 9.00
C LEU A 27 -3.99 3.61 8.89
N THR A 28 -3.24 4.02 7.86
CA THR A 28 -1.85 3.65 7.67
C THR A 28 -1.00 4.16 8.83
N ALA A 29 -1.02 5.46 9.15
CA ALA A 29 -0.25 6.00 10.27
C ALA A 29 -0.68 5.38 11.61
N THR A 30 -1.98 5.13 11.79
CA THR A 30 -2.51 4.51 13.01
C THR A 30 -2.05 3.05 13.16
N ALA A 31 -1.93 2.31 12.05
CA ALA A 31 -1.54 0.90 12.06
C ALA A 31 0.00 0.70 12.13
N MET A 32 0.80 1.70 11.73
CA MET A 32 2.26 1.58 11.65
C MET A 32 2.93 1.11 12.96
N PRO A 33 2.54 1.61 14.16
CA PRO A 33 3.13 1.12 15.41
C PRO A 33 2.86 -0.37 15.66
N VAL A 34 1.66 -0.84 15.34
CA VAL A 34 1.24 -2.24 15.51
C VAL A 34 1.98 -3.14 14.52
N ILE A 35 2.04 -2.75 13.26
CA ILE A 35 2.76 -3.48 12.19
C ILE A 35 4.25 -3.57 12.53
N SER A 36 4.86 -2.48 12.98
CA SER A 36 6.28 -2.46 13.38
C SER A 36 6.56 -3.38 14.57
N ARG A 37 5.64 -3.43 15.54
CA ARG A 37 5.73 -4.36 16.68
C ARG A 37 5.61 -5.80 16.22
N LEU A 38 4.61 -6.11 15.39
CA LEU A 38 4.37 -7.45 14.86
C LEU A 38 5.60 -7.98 14.12
N MET A 39 6.15 -7.20 13.19
CA MET A 39 7.35 -7.60 12.43
C MET A 39 8.56 -7.81 13.32
N ARG A 40 8.72 -7.04 14.40
CA ARG A 40 9.80 -7.23 15.38
C ARG A 40 9.65 -8.53 16.16
N GLU A 41 8.42 -8.87 16.55
CA GLU A 41 8.11 -10.05 17.36
C GLU A 41 8.16 -11.33 16.52
N THR A 42 7.63 -11.31 15.29
CA THR A 42 7.53 -12.49 14.43
C THR A 42 8.72 -12.67 13.49
N ARG A 43 9.44 -11.58 13.18
CA ARG A 43 10.47 -11.53 12.11
C ARG A 43 9.93 -11.87 10.72
N GLU A 44 8.64 -11.62 10.50
CA GLU A 44 7.97 -11.86 9.22
C GLU A 44 7.53 -10.56 8.55
N THR A 45 7.26 -10.64 7.25
CA THR A 45 6.63 -9.57 6.49
C THR A 45 5.19 -9.37 6.96
N ALA A 46 4.78 -8.13 7.16
CA ALA A 46 3.41 -7.78 7.53
C ALA A 46 2.76 -6.87 6.49
N SER A 47 1.45 -7.04 6.28
CA SER A 47 0.66 -6.24 5.34
C SER A 47 -0.61 -5.72 6.00
N LEU A 48 -1.07 -4.54 5.56
CA LEU A 48 -2.32 -3.93 6.00
C LEU A 48 -3.36 -4.06 4.90
N GLY A 49 -4.30 -4.98 5.09
CA GLY A 49 -5.45 -5.19 4.22
C GLY A 49 -6.68 -4.44 4.71
N VAL A 50 -7.39 -3.78 3.80
CA VAL A 50 -8.67 -3.12 4.07
C VAL A 50 -9.75 -3.73 3.17
N PRO A 51 -10.93 -4.06 3.69
CA PRO A 51 -12.05 -4.48 2.87
C PRO A 51 -12.46 -3.39 1.88
N ASN A 52 -12.70 -3.76 0.63
CA ASN A 52 -13.24 -2.92 -0.42
C ASN A 52 -14.31 -3.70 -1.20
N GLY A 53 -15.55 -3.63 -0.71
CA GLY A 53 -16.64 -4.47 -1.19
C GLY A 53 -16.34 -5.95 -0.96
N VAL A 54 -16.28 -6.73 -2.04
CA VAL A 54 -15.96 -8.17 -2.01
C VAL A 54 -14.45 -8.46 -2.06
N ASN A 55 -13.63 -7.43 -2.21
CA ASN A 55 -12.19 -7.56 -2.35
C ASN A 55 -11.46 -7.11 -1.09
N MET A 56 -10.27 -7.66 -0.86
CA MET A 56 -9.31 -7.12 0.11
C MET A 56 -8.23 -6.34 -0.63
N VAL A 57 -8.00 -5.08 -0.23
CA VAL A 57 -6.98 -4.22 -0.83
C VAL A 57 -5.88 -3.96 0.18
N PHE A 58 -4.63 -4.20 -0.23
CA PHE A 58 -3.47 -3.94 0.61
C PHE A 58 -2.99 -2.51 0.41
N VAL A 59 -3.14 -1.70 1.44
CA VAL A 59 -2.75 -0.28 1.43
C VAL A 59 -1.32 -0.07 1.92
N HIS A 60 -0.73 -1.08 2.57
CA HIS A 60 0.66 -1.06 3.03
C HIS A 60 1.25 -2.47 3.08
N VAL A 61 2.54 -2.58 2.73
CA VAL A 61 3.33 -3.79 2.93
C VAL A 61 4.71 -3.41 3.47
N SER A 62 5.17 -4.12 4.50
CA SER A 62 6.51 -3.95 5.04
C SER A 62 7.22 -5.28 5.14
N ALA A 63 8.30 -5.40 4.37
CA ALA A 63 9.13 -6.59 4.31
C ALA A 63 10.28 -6.49 5.30
N VAL A 64 10.62 -7.61 5.94
CA VAL A 64 11.85 -7.72 6.72
C VAL A 64 13.03 -7.70 5.76
N ARG A 65 14.00 -6.82 6.02
CA ARG A 65 15.17 -6.68 5.17
C ARG A 65 16.09 -7.89 5.34
N VAL A 66 16.04 -8.81 4.38
CA VAL A 66 16.99 -9.94 4.32
C VAL A 66 18.32 -9.41 3.82
N ARG A 67 19.34 -9.43 4.68
CA ARG A 67 20.71 -9.05 4.33
C ARG A 67 21.46 -10.33 3.93
N TRP A 68 21.62 -10.53 2.63
CA TRP A 68 22.45 -11.63 2.11
C TRP A 68 23.91 -11.36 2.49
N ARG A 69 24.55 -12.35 3.10
CA ARG A 69 26.01 -12.40 3.34
C ARG A 69 26.63 -13.36 2.34
#